data_AF-A0A5E6PYI7-F1
#
_entry.id   AF-A0A5E6PYI7-F1
#
_cell.length_a   1.000
_cell.length_b   1.000
_cell.length_c   1.000
_cell.angle_alpha   90.00
_cell.angle_beta   90.00
_cell.angle_gamma   90.00
#
_symmetry.space_group_name_H-M   'P 1'
#
loop_
_entity.id
_entity.type
_entity.pdbx_description
1 polymer ?
#
loop_
_entity_poly.entity_id
_entity_poly.type
_entity_poly.pdbx_seq_one_letter_code
_entity_poly.pdbx_strand_id
1 'polypeptide(L)'
;MNKYRITAVVFLTTHMFCTHASSREVEWSGNESIARTLESSQEIAQRLVEFNKSLHKKGYPGQITVCSDIYDLPAGIANGNHSYGAVCSYEASGANKQVFVCNDVMVGHFLLLDAFEDSDQWKLKTIYENCYGG
;
A
#
# COMPACT_ATOMS: atom_id res chain seq x y z
N MET A 1 -54.36 43.30 10.24
CA MET A 1 -52.97 43.63 10.64
C MET A 1 -52.76 42.93 11.99
N ASN A 2 -51.89 41.95 12.24
CA ASN A 2 -50.52 41.60 11.83
C ASN A 2 -50.40 40.06 11.80
N LYS A 3 -50.15 39.42 10.65
CA LYS A 3 -48.85 38.85 10.21
C LYS A 3 -48.05 38.08 11.27
N TYR A 4 -48.37 36.79 11.45
CA TYR A 4 -47.44 35.81 12.01
C TYR A 4 -46.49 35.33 10.91
N ARG A 5 -45.19 35.60 11.07
CA ARG A 5 -44.12 35.07 10.22
C ARG A 5 -43.65 33.75 10.83
N ILE A 6 -43.92 32.64 10.14
CA ILE A 6 -43.30 31.35 10.42
C ILE A 6 -42.02 31.28 9.59
N THR A 7 -40.87 31.46 10.22
CA THR A 7 -39.57 31.27 9.58
C THR A 7 -39.24 29.78 9.62
N ALA A 8 -39.34 29.10 8.48
CA ALA A 8 -38.86 27.74 8.34
C ALA A 8 -37.32 27.76 8.34
N VAL A 9 -36.71 27.24 9.41
CA VAL A 9 -35.26 27.00 9.47
C VAL A 9 -35.00 25.66 8.79
N VAL A 10 -34.56 25.71 7.53
CA VAL A 10 -34.10 24.53 6.81
C VAL A 10 -32.71 24.19 7.34
N PHE A 11 -32.60 23.18 8.21
CA PHE A 11 -31.32 22.56 8.54
C PHE A 11 -30.87 21.72 7.34
N LEU A 12 -30.00 22.29 6.49
CA LEU A 12 -29.20 21.49 5.57
C LEU A 12 -28.22 20.67 6.42
N THR A 13 -28.53 19.40 6.67
CA THR A 13 -27.57 18.45 7.22
C THR A 13 -26.60 18.06 6.10
N THR A 14 -25.50 18.80 5.99
CA THR A 14 -24.35 18.41 5.18
C THR A 14 -23.83 17.08 5.73
N HIS A 15 -24.12 15.98 5.04
CA HIS A 15 -23.49 14.69 5.30
C HIS A 15 -22.04 14.79 4.83
N MET A 16 -21.19 15.27 5.72
CA MET A 16 -19.74 15.18 5.58
C MET A 16 -19.38 13.71 5.81
N PHE A 17 -19.36 12.93 4.72
CA PHE A 17 -18.72 11.62 4.73
C PHE A 17 -17.21 11.85 4.88
N CYS A 18 -16.75 11.96 6.13
CA CYS A 18 -15.33 11.80 6.42
C CYS A 18 -14.98 10.31 6.23
N THR A 19 -14.59 9.94 5.01
CA THR A 19 -13.81 8.73 4.80
C THR A 19 -12.44 8.96 5.43
N HIS A 20 -12.31 8.68 6.73
CA HIS A 20 -11.00 8.59 7.36
C HIS A 20 -10.34 7.31 6.83
N ALA A 21 -9.57 7.45 5.75
CA ALA A 21 -8.53 6.49 5.42
C ALA A 21 -7.47 6.62 6.52
N SER A 22 -7.48 5.68 7.47
CA SER A 22 -6.59 5.68 8.62
C SER A 22 -5.44 4.75 8.31
N SER A 23 -4.25 5.30 8.09
CA SER A 23 -3.02 4.50 7.96
C SER A 23 -2.88 3.59 9.17
N ARG A 24 -2.57 2.31 8.94
CA ARG A 24 -2.27 1.35 10.00
C ARG A 24 -0.77 1.32 10.23
N GLU A 25 -0.36 1.55 11.46
CA GLU A 25 1.01 1.30 11.90
C GLU A 25 1.11 -0.14 12.39
N VAL A 26 2.13 -0.85 11.93
CA VAL A 26 2.43 -2.22 12.37
C VAL A 26 3.89 -2.27 12.77
N GLU A 27 4.13 -2.62 14.03
CA GLU A 27 5.49 -2.81 14.53
C GLU A 27 6.08 -4.12 14.02
N TRP A 28 7.29 -4.02 13.46
CA TRP A 28 8.11 -5.16 13.11
C TRP A 28 9.14 -5.41 14.22
N SER A 29 8.97 -6.53 14.93
CA SER A 29 9.81 -6.90 16.06
C SER A 29 11.24 -7.31 15.68
N GLY A 30 11.53 -7.50 14.39
CA GLY A 30 12.86 -7.90 13.93
C GLY A 30 13.93 -6.80 14.09
N ASN A 31 13.54 -5.52 14.04
CA ASN A 31 14.46 -4.39 14.18
C ASN A 31 13.79 -3.14 14.81
N GLU A 32 12.65 -3.31 15.48
CA GLU A 32 11.87 -2.22 16.10
C GLU A 32 11.41 -1.14 15.10
N SER A 33 11.36 -1.45 13.79
CA SER A 33 10.83 -0.53 12.78
C SER A 33 9.31 -0.55 12.78
N ILE A 34 8.72 0.62 12.58
CA ILE A 34 7.28 0.77 12.39
C ILE A 34 7.02 0.83 10.89
N ALA A 35 6.33 -0.18 10.37
CA ALA A 35 5.81 -0.16 9.02
C ALA A 35 4.46 0.55 8.99
N ARG A 36 4.15 1.20 7.86
CA ARG A 36 2.88 1.90 7.65
C ARG A 36 2.18 1.42 6.39
N THR A 37 0.85 1.36 6.40
CA THR A 37 0.09 1.19 5.17
C THR A 37 -0.05 2.52 4.42
N LEU A 38 0.11 2.46 3.09
CA LEU A 38 -0.20 3.59 2.22
C LEU A 38 -1.71 3.76 2.05
N GLU A 39 -2.18 5.00 2.17
CA GLU A 39 -3.61 5.33 2.08
C GLU A 39 -3.93 6.24 0.89
N SER A 40 -2.96 7.04 0.45
CA SER A 40 -3.15 7.96 -0.66
C SER A 40 -3.27 7.17 -1.96
N SER A 41 -4.35 7.42 -2.71
CA SER A 41 -4.52 6.86 -4.05
C SER A 41 -3.37 7.22 -4.98
N GLN A 42 -2.76 8.39 -4.80
CA GLN A 42 -1.58 8.81 -5.55
C GLN A 42 -0.35 7.98 -5.19
N GLU A 43 -0.09 7.73 -3.90
CA GLU A 43 1.04 6.92 -3.44
C GLU A 43 0.88 5.46 -3.86
N ILE A 44 -0.34 4.92 -3.75
CA ILE A 44 -0.67 3.56 -4.21
C ILE A 44 -0.45 3.44 -5.72
N ALA A 45 -0.95 4.40 -6.52
CA ALA A 45 -0.76 4.39 -7.96
C ALA A 45 0.72 4.52 -8.35
N GLN A 46 1.46 5.42 -7.70
CA GLN A 46 2.90 5.54 -7.89
C GLN A 46 3.62 4.26 -7.51
N ARG A 47 3.17 3.58 -6.44
CA ARG A 47 3.81 2.34 -6.03
C ARG A 47 3.59 1.24 -7.04
N LEU A 48 2.38 1.10 -7.56
CA LEU A 48 2.03 0.14 -8.61
C LEU A 48 2.92 0.31 -9.86
N VAL A 49 3.19 1.55 -10.28
CA VAL A 49 4.09 1.84 -11.40
C VAL A 49 5.50 1.29 -11.16
N GLU A 50 6.04 1.49 -9.96
CA GLU A 50 7.41 1.09 -9.63
C GLU A 50 7.54 -0.42 -9.36
N PHE A 51 6.49 -1.08 -8.85
CA PHE A 51 6.44 -2.54 -8.83
C PHE A 51 6.50 -3.11 -10.25
N ASN A 52 5.71 -2.57 -11.19
CA ASN A 52 5.76 -2.98 -12.59
C ASN A 52 7.11 -2.70 -13.26
N LYS A 53 7.73 -1.55 -12.97
CA LYS A 53 9.09 -1.25 -13.44
C LYS A 53 10.10 -2.30 -12.97
N SER A 54 10.01 -2.71 -11.71
CA SER A 54 10.90 -3.72 -11.12
C SER A 54 10.63 -5.11 -11.70
N LEU A 55 9.35 -5.47 -11.84
CA LEU A 55 8.86 -6.68 -12.50
C LEU A 55 9.42 -6.82 -13.93
N HIS A 56 9.29 -5.78 -14.76
CA HIS A 56 9.81 -5.77 -16.12
C HIS A 56 11.34 -5.80 -16.18
N LYS A 57 12.03 -5.07 -15.28
CA LYS A 57 13.49 -5.11 -15.18
C LYS A 57 14.01 -6.52 -14.86
N LYS A 58 13.23 -7.31 -14.10
CA LYS A 58 13.54 -8.70 -13.78
C LYS A 58 13.07 -9.71 -14.85
N GLY A 59 12.40 -9.24 -15.91
CA GLY A 59 12.02 -10.06 -17.06
C GLY A 59 10.75 -10.91 -16.86
N TYR A 60 9.93 -10.62 -15.85
CA TYR A 60 8.67 -11.34 -15.65
C TYR A 60 7.66 -11.00 -16.77
N PRO A 61 6.99 -12.00 -17.35
CA PRO A 61 6.00 -11.77 -18.40
C PRO A 61 4.64 -11.45 -17.77
N GLY A 62 4.20 -10.19 -17.82
CA GLY A 62 2.89 -9.79 -17.30
C GLY A 62 2.89 -8.41 -16.69
N GLN A 63 1.84 -8.13 -15.91
CA GLN A 63 1.62 -6.85 -15.26
C GLN A 63 0.96 -7.03 -13.89
N ILE A 64 1.40 -6.24 -12.90
CA ILE A 64 0.70 -6.08 -11.63
C ILE A 64 -0.37 -5.01 -11.83
N THR A 65 -1.63 -5.32 -11.53
CA THR A 65 -2.78 -4.46 -11.90
C THR A 65 -3.43 -3.76 -10.72
N VAL A 66 -3.52 -4.42 -9.56
CA VAL A 66 -4.15 -3.89 -8.34
C VAL A 66 -3.36 -4.40 -7.15
N CYS A 67 -3.14 -3.55 -6.14
CA CYS A 67 -2.51 -3.93 -4.88
C CYS A 67 -3.37 -3.45 -3.70
N SER A 68 -3.36 -4.22 -2.61
CA SER A 68 -3.96 -3.86 -1.33
C SER A 68 -2.92 -3.91 -0.21
N ASP A 69 -3.16 -3.16 0.86
CA ASP A 69 -2.31 -3.12 2.06
C ASP A 69 -0.82 -2.96 1.70
N ILE A 70 -0.48 -1.90 0.96
CA ILE A 70 0.91 -1.63 0.61
C ILE A 70 1.63 -1.17 1.87
N TYR A 71 2.56 -1.97 2.38
CA TYR A 71 3.42 -1.62 3.50
C TYR A 71 4.60 -0.80 2.99
N ASP A 72 4.88 0.28 3.70
CA ASP A 72 6.13 1.03 3.67
C ASP A 72 6.91 0.68 4.94
N LEU A 73 8.02 -0.04 4.75
CA LEU A 73 8.98 -0.39 5.80
C LEU A 73 10.22 0.51 5.64
N PRO A 74 10.41 1.52 6.51
CA PRO A 74 11.57 2.38 6.47
C PRO A 74 12.84 1.60 6.88
N ALA A 75 13.92 1.79 6.13
CA ALA A 75 15.24 1.27 6.43
C ALA A 75 16.10 2.34 7.11
N GLY A 76 16.40 2.13 8.40
CA GLY A 76 17.14 3.08 9.22
C GLY A 76 16.29 4.24 9.77
N ILE A 77 16.84 5.45 9.79
CA ILE A 77 16.16 6.67 10.31
C ILE A 77 15.10 7.19 9.32
N ALA A 78 14.17 8.04 9.78
CA ALA A 78 12.96 8.51 9.08
C ALA A 78 13.13 9.19 7.69
N ASN A 79 14.36 9.33 7.17
CA ASN A 79 14.69 9.79 5.81
C ASN A 79 15.61 8.80 5.06
N GLY A 80 15.66 7.54 5.51
CA GLY A 80 16.45 6.46 4.93
C GLY A 80 15.77 5.84 3.72
N ASN A 81 16.30 4.71 3.26
CA ASN A 81 15.65 3.98 2.16
C ASN A 81 14.33 3.39 2.60
N HIS A 82 13.44 3.17 1.66
CA HIS A 82 12.16 2.55 1.93
C HIS A 82 12.07 1.23 1.16
N SER A 83 11.54 0.22 1.84
CA SER A 83 11.19 -1.06 1.25
C SER A 83 9.69 -1.21 1.28
N TYR A 84 9.12 -1.63 0.16
CA TYR A 84 7.69 -1.73 0.00
C TYR A 84 7.30 -3.16 -0.27
N GLY A 85 6.16 -3.58 0.27
CA GLY A 85 5.57 -4.87 -0.09
C GLY A 85 4.05 -4.85 -0.02
N ALA A 86 3.43 -5.70 -0.83
CA ALA A 86 1.98 -5.74 -0.96
C ALA A 86 1.52 -7.09 -1.50
N VAL A 87 0.24 -7.38 -1.26
CA VAL A 87 -0.49 -8.42 -2.00
C VAL A 87 -1.14 -7.75 -3.21
N CYS A 88 -0.92 -8.32 -4.40
CA CYS A 88 -1.39 -7.74 -5.64
C CYS A 88 -1.95 -8.78 -6.61
N SER A 89 -2.83 -8.33 -7.49
CA SER A 89 -3.22 -9.06 -8.69
C SER A 89 -2.13 -8.97 -9.75
N TYR A 90 -1.74 -10.11 -10.29
CA TYR A 90 -0.77 -10.28 -11.37
C TYR A 90 -1.44 -10.96 -12.56
N GLU A 91 -1.36 -10.31 -13.71
CA GLU A 91 -1.93 -10.79 -14.96
C GLU A 91 -0.84 -11.17 -15.95
N ALA A 92 -0.87 -12.42 -16.41
CA ALA A 92 0.08 -12.97 -17.37
C ALA A 92 -0.60 -14.00 -18.27
N SER A 93 -0.41 -13.89 -19.58
CA SER A 93 -0.91 -14.87 -20.56
C SER A 93 -2.42 -15.18 -20.43
N GLY A 94 -3.22 -14.17 -20.07
CA GLY A 94 -4.67 -14.31 -19.89
C GLY A 94 -5.12 -14.92 -18.56
N ALA A 95 -4.19 -15.25 -17.66
CA ALA A 95 -4.49 -15.66 -16.29
C ALA A 95 -4.25 -14.52 -15.30
N ASN A 96 -5.13 -14.39 -14.31
CA ASN A 96 -4.96 -13.48 -13.17
C ASN A 96 -4.73 -14.33 -11.91
N LYS A 97 -3.71 -14.00 -11.11
CA LYS A 97 -3.44 -14.63 -9.81
C LYS A 97 -3.05 -13.59 -8.76
N GLN A 98 -3.29 -13.92 -7.50
CA GLN A 98 -2.75 -13.15 -6.37
C GLN A 98 -1.27 -13.50 -6.17
N VAL A 99 -0.47 -12.48 -5.91
CA VAL A 99 0.97 -12.59 -5.62
C VAL A 99 1.33 -11.66 -4.47
N PHE A 100 2.34 -12.04 -3.70
CA PHE A 100 3.06 -11.11 -2.86
C PHE A 100 4.23 -10.53 -3.64
N VAL A 101 4.39 -9.20 -3.59
CA VAL A 101 5.49 -8.48 -4.23
C VAL A 101 6.21 -7.61 -3.20
N CYS A 102 7.53 -7.52 -3.27
CA CYS A 102 8.28 -6.47 -2.58
C CYS A 102 9.40 -5.91 -3.44
N ASN A 103 9.80 -4.67 -3.15
CA ASN A 103 11.01 -4.05 -3.70
C ASN A 103 11.59 -2.98 -2.76
N ASP A 104 12.82 -2.56 -3.00
CA ASP A 104 13.41 -1.38 -2.36
C ASP A 104 13.79 -0.29 -3.36
N VAL A 105 13.97 0.92 -2.83
CA VAL A 105 14.26 2.12 -3.63
C VAL A 105 15.76 2.31 -3.91
N MET A 106 16.68 1.73 -3.14
CA MET A 106 18.13 2.01 -3.24
C MET A 106 18.86 1.09 -4.22
N VAL A 107 18.80 -0.22 -4.01
CA VAL A 107 19.52 -1.23 -4.81
C VAL A 107 18.62 -1.85 -5.86
N GLY A 108 17.32 -1.91 -5.58
CA GLY A 108 16.35 -2.53 -6.48
C GLY A 108 16.32 -4.06 -6.36
N HIS A 109 16.43 -4.55 -5.13
CA HIS A 109 15.88 -5.85 -4.76
C HIS A 109 14.42 -5.92 -5.18
N PHE A 110 14.02 -7.12 -5.58
CA PHE A 110 12.66 -7.40 -6.02
C PHE A 110 12.36 -8.86 -5.79
N LEU A 111 11.20 -9.12 -5.21
CA LEU A 111 10.67 -10.45 -4.99
C LEU A 111 9.23 -10.51 -5.49
N LEU A 112 8.87 -11.64 -6.10
CA LEU A 112 7.50 -11.98 -6.49
C LEU A 112 7.22 -13.42 -6.08
N LEU A 113 6.24 -13.63 -5.20
CA LEU A 113 5.82 -14.94 -4.70
C LEU A 113 4.36 -15.20 -5.03
N ASP A 114 4.04 -16.39 -5.53
CA ASP A 114 2.66 -16.83 -5.76
C ASP A 114 2.08 -17.69 -4.63
N ALA A 115 2.93 -18.16 -3.71
CA ALA A 115 2.53 -18.76 -2.45
C ALA A 115 2.99 -17.85 -1.29
N PHE A 116 2.02 -17.38 -0.49
CA PHE A 116 2.27 -16.47 0.62
C PHE A 116 1.25 -16.68 1.75
N GLU A 117 1.59 -16.18 2.94
CA GLU A 117 0.65 -16.06 4.05
C GLU A 117 0.18 -14.60 4.16
N ASP A 118 -1.14 -14.41 4.20
CA ASP A 118 -1.75 -13.07 4.25
C ASP A 118 -1.85 -12.55 5.70
N SER A 119 -0.71 -12.52 6.40
CA SER A 119 -0.60 -11.96 7.75
C SER A 119 0.40 -10.81 7.79
N ASP A 120 0.10 -9.78 8.59
CA ASP A 120 0.94 -8.58 8.70
C ASP A 120 2.41 -8.96 9.04
N GLN A 121 2.60 -9.88 10.00
CA GLN A 121 3.93 -10.31 10.43
C GLN A 121 4.68 -11.08 9.36
N TRP A 122 4.01 -11.96 8.60
CA TRP A 122 4.67 -12.68 7.51
C TRP A 122 5.11 -11.72 6.38
N LYS A 123 4.26 -10.75 6.03
CA LYS A 123 4.58 -9.75 5.00
C LYS A 123 5.77 -8.90 5.41
N LEU A 124 5.76 -8.35 6.63
CA LEU A 124 6.86 -7.53 7.15
C LEU A 124 8.18 -8.31 7.24
N LYS A 125 8.12 -9.56 7.73
CA LYS A 125 9.27 -10.47 7.71
C LYS A 125 9.82 -10.67 6.31
N THR A 126 8.94 -10.92 5.34
CA THR A 126 9.33 -11.19 3.95
C THR A 126 9.95 -9.96 3.30
N ILE A 127 9.40 -8.76 3.53
CA ILE A 127 10.01 -7.50 3.08
C ILE A 127 11.40 -7.34 3.72
N TYR A 128 11.49 -7.54 5.03
CA TYR A 128 12.74 -7.42 5.77
C TYR A 128 13.83 -8.37 5.27
N GLU A 129 13.48 -9.62 4.97
CA GLU A 129 14.48 -10.62 4.59
C GLU A 129 14.93 -10.53 3.13
N ASN A 130 14.11 -9.96 2.24
CA ASN A 130 14.33 -10.07 0.78
C ASN A 130 14.46 -8.75 0.05
N CYS A 131 13.95 -7.67 0.64
CA CYS A 131 13.90 -6.37 0.01
C CYS A 131 14.59 -5.29 0.86
N TYR A 132 14.61 -5.43 2.18
CA TYR A 132 15.19 -4.44 3.09
C TYR A 132 16.70 -4.25 2.94
N GLY A 133 17.12 -3.00 3.15
CA GLY A 133 18.53 -2.68 3.36
C GLY A 133 19.40 -2.70 2.13
N GLY A 134 18.85 -2.34 0.96
CA GLY A 134 19.69 -1.99 -0.21
C GLY A 134 20.90 -1.16 0.20
#